data_AF-A0A4P7AJS1-F1
#
_entry.id   AF-A0A4P7AJS1-F1
#
_cell.length_a   1.000
_cell.length_b   1.000
_cell.length_c   1.000
_cell.angle_alpha   90.00
_cell.angle_beta   90.00
_cell.angle_gamma   90.00
#
_symmetry.space_group_name_H-M   'P 1'
#
loop_
_entity.id
_entity.type
_entity.pdbx_description
1 polymer ?
#
loop_
_entity_poly.entity_id
_entity_poly.type
_entity_poly.pdbx_seq_one_letter_code
_entity_poly.pdbx_strand_id
1 'polypeptide(L)'
;MIYATTWEKITDFISIGSYKSLIAIIIFFSLQIGLWFFLKKFKNKFLHLFSGLLLGLLFGVIIQAIVGFPETFTSKDSKDRKWLEEFKWVEELDKWSVIFKKIFIISITLLMIPLIFLSIYRAITKKNSKRVGRITGKGITFLMINVALAFFIAAGIGILLKIGVTSDGAKVLDKFGEQQSDDEGVNLTSIPDMIINYLPTNVFSSLAGSAVIPVIIMSSIVGLSVKAISKKDERKVEAFAKLMDASWEIVLKIVNSFIKIIPLAIMSIVTNLMITQSLSALSSVGKVLGAAYISLFICVIYLTITLLLARIKPNKWWQKGWRPCYQGLVTQSSSATLPYTMKSLVDEMKVDETCVSTIIPLSTTMGMIGGAGAEGGLLVALMWTGTDSAVIHDQGIWLFLFLGLIMTLIISLGIPGTPGTSTLVITSLTNSLGVPSLKNATMSIMLVLEDIFDIGRTSVNILAAMVGSTLVALSEGMIGVDTDILSKKAAKHQIKLNELKTLKDTFDQEYRVLKVEFQEQKIDKRAFIESSKTVKTNYKQKQQEIKKTK
;
A
#
# COMPACT_ATOMS: atom_id res chain seq x y z
N MET A 1 -18.53 -40.70 -8.16
CA MET A 1 -18.14 -39.53 -8.97
C MET A 1 -18.62 -39.81 -10.39
N ILE A 2 -19.80 -39.29 -10.73
CA ILE A 2 -20.55 -39.65 -11.94
C ILE A 2 -19.94 -38.89 -13.12
N TYR A 3 -19.80 -39.56 -14.26
CA TYR A 3 -19.26 -38.97 -15.50
C TYR A 3 -20.06 -37.72 -15.88
N ALA A 4 -19.46 -36.54 -15.75
CA ALA A 4 -20.00 -35.31 -16.33
C ALA A 4 -20.18 -35.52 -17.84
N THR A 5 -21.37 -35.18 -18.34
CA THR A 5 -21.69 -35.31 -19.77
C THR A 5 -20.73 -34.43 -20.59
N THR A 6 -20.47 -34.80 -21.86
CA THR A 6 -19.64 -33.97 -22.75
C THR A 6 -20.17 -32.54 -22.85
N TRP A 7 -21.50 -32.37 -22.73
CA TRP A 7 -22.15 -31.07 -22.69
C TRP A 7 -21.80 -30.26 -21.45
N GLU A 8 -21.87 -30.85 -20.25
CA GLU A 8 -21.46 -30.19 -19.00
C GLU A 8 -19.99 -29.75 -19.05
N LYS A 9 -19.11 -30.60 -19.58
CA LYS A 9 -17.69 -30.25 -19.78
C LYS A 9 -17.51 -29.09 -20.74
N ILE A 10 -18.30 -29.00 -21.81
CA ILE A 10 -18.26 -27.87 -22.75
C ILE A 10 -18.82 -26.61 -22.09
N THR A 11 -19.93 -26.69 -21.36
CA THR A 11 -20.50 -25.51 -20.67
C THR A 11 -19.57 -24.99 -19.59
N ASP A 12 -18.87 -25.87 -18.87
CA ASP A 12 -17.88 -25.47 -17.87
C ASP A 12 -16.62 -24.89 -18.53
N PHE A 13 -16.17 -25.49 -19.65
CA PHE A 13 -15.02 -25.01 -20.42
C PHE A 13 -15.26 -23.62 -21.03
N ILE A 14 -16.41 -23.41 -21.66
CA ILE A 14 -16.80 -22.11 -22.24
C ILE A 14 -17.25 -21.14 -21.13
N SER A 15 -17.65 -21.66 -19.96
CA SER A 15 -18.31 -20.89 -18.90
C SER A 15 -19.53 -20.13 -19.43
N ILE A 16 -20.32 -20.79 -20.27
CA ILE A 16 -21.61 -20.31 -20.81
C ILE A 16 -22.55 -21.52 -20.87
N GLY A 17 -23.44 -21.62 -19.88
CA GLY A 17 -24.41 -22.70 -19.73
C GLY A 17 -25.85 -22.27 -19.99
N SER A 18 -26.13 -20.96 -20.18
CA SER A 18 -27.49 -20.46 -20.37
C SER A 18 -27.56 -19.28 -21.35
N TYR A 19 -28.76 -19.01 -21.89
CA TYR A 19 -28.98 -17.81 -22.71
C TYR A 19 -28.82 -16.52 -21.88
N LYS A 20 -29.15 -16.56 -20.58
CA LYS A 20 -28.99 -15.42 -19.66
C LYS A 20 -27.51 -15.03 -19.53
N SER A 21 -26.62 -16.01 -19.33
CA SER A 21 -25.18 -15.75 -19.27
C SER A 21 -24.64 -15.22 -20.59
N LEU A 22 -25.02 -15.83 -21.71
CA LEU A 22 -24.61 -15.35 -23.04
C LEU A 22 -24.99 -13.87 -23.27
N ILE A 23 -26.25 -13.51 -22.99
CA ILE A 23 -26.74 -12.13 -23.15
C ILE A 23 -25.97 -11.18 -22.22
N ALA A 24 -25.82 -11.53 -20.95
CA ALA A 24 -25.13 -10.68 -19.97
C ALA A 24 -23.66 -10.45 -20.36
N ILE A 25 -22.98 -11.50 -20.83
CA ILE A 25 -21.58 -11.43 -21.31
C ILE A 25 -21.49 -10.53 -22.55
N ILE A 26 -22.36 -10.69 -23.54
CA ILE A 26 -22.39 -9.85 -24.75
C ILE A 26 -22.62 -8.38 -24.39
N ILE A 27 -23.58 -8.10 -23.50
CA ILE A 27 -23.86 -6.73 -23.05
C ILE A 27 -22.63 -6.15 -22.34
N PHE A 28 -22.01 -6.91 -21.43
CA PHE A 28 -20.83 -6.47 -20.70
C PHE A 28 -19.67 -6.08 -21.64
N PHE A 29 -19.32 -6.94 -22.60
CA PHE A 29 -18.26 -6.63 -23.56
C PHE A 29 -18.66 -5.50 -24.53
N SER A 30 -19.93 -5.41 -24.91
CA SER A 30 -20.43 -4.30 -25.75
C SER A 30 -20.28 -2.96 -25.03
N LEU A 31 -20.60 -2.90 -23.73
CA LEU A 31 -20.37 -1.72 -22.89
C LEU A 31 -18.89 -1.38 -22.77
N GLN A 32 -18.00 -2.37 -22.61
CA GLN A 32 -16.55 -2.13 -22.59
C GLN A 32 -16.01 -1.61 -23.91
N ILE A 33 -16.44 -2.18 -25.04
CA ILE A 33 -16.07 -1.71 -26.38
C ILE A 33 -16.58 -0.28 -26.60
N GLY A 34 -17.85 -0.02 -26.24
CA GLY A 34 -18.46 1.31 -26.28
C GLY A 34 -17.68 2.33 -25.43
N LEU A 35 -17.34 1.95 -24.20
CA LEU A 35 -16.51 2.76 -23.29
C LEU A 35 -15.15 3.08 -23.92
N TRP A 36 -14.46 2.09 -24.50
CA TRP A 36 -13.18 2.29 -25.15
C TRP A 36 -13.24 3.31 -26.30
N PHE A 37 -14.24 3.20 -27.18
CA PHE A 37 -14.41 4.14 -28.30
C PHE A 37 -14.87 5.52 -27.84
N PHE A 38 -15.75 5.58 -26.82
CA PHE A 38 -16.18 6.84 -26.22
C PHE A 38 -14.99 7.60 -25.63
N LEU A 39 -14.16 6.92 -24.85
CA LEU A 39 -13.02 7.55 -24.18
C LEU A 39 -11.95 8.06 -25.14
N LYS A 40 -11.77 7.43 -26.32
CA LYS A 40 -10.88 7.97 -27.37
C LYS A 40 -11.25 9.38 -27.82
N LYS A 41 -12.52 9.80 -27.69
CA LYS A 41 -12.97 11.15 -28.09
C LYS A 41 -12.58 12.23 -27.08
N PHE A 42 -12.21 11.85 -25.85
CA PHE A 42 -11.87 12.80 -24.79
C PHE A 42 -10.39 12.68 -24.42
N LYS A 43 -9.72 13.81 -24.15
CA LYS A 43 -8.33 13.80 -23.64
C LYS A 43 -8.25 13.74 -22.11
N ASN A 44 -9.37 13.90 -21.41
CA ASN A 44 -9.39 14.05 -19.97
C ASN A 44 -9.29 12.69 -19.26
N LYS A 45 -8.13 12.42 -18.64
CA LYS A 45 -7.88 11.19 -17.86
C LYS A 45 -8.83 11.01 -16.67
N PHE A 46 -9.40 12.08 -16.12
CA PHE A 46 -10.43 11.99 -15.06
C PHE A 46 -11.68 11.27 -15.58
N LEU A 47 -12.16 11.68 -16.76
CA LEU A 47 -13.36 11.10 -17.38
C LEU A 47 -13.17 9.60 -17.67
N HIS A 48 -11.95 9.19 -18.00
CA HIS A 48 -11.61 7.79 -18.24
C HIS A 48 -11.81 6.92 -17.01
N LEU A 49 -11.32 7.38 -15.86
CA LEU A 49 -11.43 6.68 -14.59
C LEU A 49 -12.88 6.61 -14.11
N PHE A 50 -13.59 7.73 -14.13
CA PHE A 50 -14.95 7.83 -13.60
C PHE A 50 -15.99 7.09 -14.45
N SER A 51 -15.84 7.11 -15.79
CA SER A 51 -16.78 6.44 -16.69
C SER A 51 -16.77 4.92 -16.50
N GLY A 52 -15.60 4.32 -16.29
CA GLY A 52 -15.49 2.89 -16.00
C GLY A 52 -16.15 2.52 -14.67
N LEU A 53 -15.96 3.34 -13.63
CA LEU A 53 -16.56 3.14 -12.31
C LEU A 53 -18.08 3.21 -12.40
N LEU A 54 -18.60 4.26 -13.03
CA LEU A 54 -20.04 4.48 -13.17
C LEU A 54 -20.71 3.36 -13.96
N LEU A 55 -20.14 2.96 -15.11
CA LEU A 55 -20.70 1.88 -15.92
C LEU A 55 -20.64 0.53 -15.20
N GLY A 56 -19.54 0.22 -14.51
CA GLY A 56 -19.42 -1.02 -13.74
C GLY A 56 -20.42 -1.08 -12.59
N LEU A 57 -20.62 0.04 -11.88
CA LEU A 57 -21.59 0.15 -10.80
C LEU A 57 -23.03 -0.02 -11.32
N LEU A 58 -23.39 0.72 -12.38
CA LEU A 58 -24.72 0.64 -12.98
C LEU A 58 -25.02 -0.79 -13.47
N PHE A 59 -24.08 -1.39 -14.21
CA PHE A 59 -24.23 -2.76 -14.69
C PHE A 59 -24.37 -3.74 -13.53
N GLY A 60 -23.51 -3.66 -12.51
CA GLY A 60 -23.58 -4.50 -11.32
C GLY A 60 -24.89 -4.37 -10.55
N VAL A 61 -25.39 -3.15 -10.33
CA VAL A 61 -26.68 -2.90 -9.68
C VAL A 61 -27.85 -3.48 -10.50
N ILE A 62 -27.81 -3.34 -11.83
CA ILE A 62 -28.82 -3.95 -12.71
C ILE A 62 -28.82 -5.47 -12.57
N ILE A 63 -27.64 -6.11 -12.53
CA ILE A 63 -27.53 -7.56 -12.31
C ILE A 63 -28.11 -7.93 -10.95
N GLN A 64 -27.75 -7.24 -9.86
CA GLN A 64 -28.32 -7.50 -8.54
C GLN A 64 -29.85 -7.33 -8.51
N ALA A 65 -30.38 -6.32 -9.19
CA ALA A 65 -31.82 -6.07 -9.26
C ALA A 65 -32.56 -7.18 -10.02
N ILE A 66 -32.00 -7.69 -11.12
CA ILE A 66 -32.55 -8.83 -11.88
C ILE A 66 -32.58 -10.11 -11.02
N VAL A 67 -31.58 -10.27 -10.16
CA VAL A 67 -31.38 -11.43 -9.28
C VAL A 67 -32.15 -11.30 -7.96
N GLY A 68 -32.69 -10.12 -7.65
CA GLY A 68 -33.52 -9.89 -6.46
C GLY A 68 -32.74 -9.60 -5.16
N PHE A 69 -31.52 -9.06 -5.25
CA PHE A 69 -30.65 -8.73 -4.10
C PHE A 69 -30.46 -9.91 -3.11
N PRO A 70 -29.90 -11.05 -3.56
CA PRO A 70 -29.77 -12.24 -2.73
C PRO A 70 -28.91 -11.98 -1.49
N GLU A 71 -29.28 -12.56 -0.34
CA GLU A 71 -28.54 -12.40 0.93
C GLU A 71 -27.11 -12.95 0.86
N THR A 72 -26.86 -13.97 0.03
CA THR A 72 -25.53 -14.57 -0.12
C THR A 72 -25.30 -15.02 -1.56
N PHE A 73 -24.18 -14.59 -2.16
CA PHE A 73 -23.66 -15.14 -3.43
C PHE A 73 -22.75 -16.35 -3.22
N THR A 74 -22.43 -16.68 -1.97
CA THR A 74 -21.43 -17.67 -1.57
C THR A 74 -21.99 -18.64 -0.53
N SER A 75 -23.10 -19.34 -0.81
CA SER A 75 -23.38 -20.57 -0.07
C SER A 75 -22.48 -21.70 -0.60
N LYS A 76 -21.20 -21.67 -0.24
CA LYS A 76 -20.33 -22.86 -0.36
C LYS A 76 -20.81 -24.03 0.50
N ASP A 77 -21.81 -23.81 1.36
CA ASP A 77 -22.35 -24.79 2.29
C ASP A 77 -23.76 -25.31 1.94
N SER A 78 -24.34 -24.90 0.82
CA SER A 78 -25.64 -25.45 0.42
C SER A 78 -25.45 -26.76 -0.33
N LYS A 79 -25.72 -27.88 0.34
CA LYS A 79 -26.21 -29.13 -0.31
C LYS A 79 -27.48 -28.90 -1.16
N ASP A 80 -27.97 -27.66 -1.21
CA ASP A 80 -29.12 -27.20 -1.97
C ASP A 80 -28.74 -26.90 -3.43
N ARG A 81 -28.89 -27.91 -4.30
CA ARG A 81 -28.56 -27.80 -5.74
C ARG A 81 -29.44 -26.79 -6.49
N LYS A 82 -30.58 -26.39 -5.93
CA LYS A 82 -31.52 -25.44 -6.55
C LYS A 82 -30.95 -24.02 -6.64
N TRP A 83 -30.20 -23.58 -5.63
CA TRP A 83 -29.54 -22.28 -5.62
C TRP A 83 -28.47 -22.16 -6.71
N LEU A 84 -27.71 -23.25 -6.94
CA LEU A 84 -26.71 -23.35 -8.01
C LEU A 84 -27.34 -23.24 -9.40
N GLU A 85 -28.56 -23.73 -9.63
CA GLU A 85 -29.22 -23.68 -10.94
C GLU A 85 -29.75 -22.28 -11.29
N GLU A 86 -30.28 -21.54 -10.32
CA GLU A 86 -30.88 -20.22 -10.56
C GLU A 86 -29.83 -19.11 -10.82
N PHE A 87 -28.68 -19.18 -10.13
CA PHE A 87 -27.63 -18.16 -10.20
C PHE A 87 -26.38 -18.58 -10.99
N LYS A 88 -26.34 -19.78 -11.58
CA LYS A 88 -25.21 -20.26 -12.41
C LYS A 88 -24.76 -19.23 -13.45
N TRP A 89 -25.71 -18.55 -14.10
CA TRP A 89 -25.43 -17.58 -15.14
C TRP A 89 -24.66 -16.35 -14.64
N VAL A 90 -24.82 -16.00 -13.36
CA VAL A 90 -24.10 -14.91 -12.69
C VAL A 90 -22.66 -15.33 -12.37
N GLU A 91 -22.45 -16.57 -11.93
CA GLU A 91 -21.10 -17.12 -11.74
C GLU A 91 -20.33 -17.20 -13.07
N GLU A 92 -21.01 -17.61 -14.14
CA GLU A 92 -20.46 -17.61 -15.50
C GLU A 92 -20.11 -16.19 -15.96
N LEU A 93 -21.01 -15.22 -15.76
CA LEU A 93 -20.73 -13.81 -16.01
C LEU A 93 -19.52 -13.31 -15.21
N ASP A 94 -19.37 -13.73 -13.95
CA ASP A 94 -18.23 -13.35 -13.12
C ASP A 94 -16.91 -13.76 -13.78
N LYS A 95 -16.79 -15.04 -14.19
CA LYS A 95 -15.59 -15.60 -14.84
C LYS A 95 -15.15 -14.79 -16.07
N TRP A 96 -16.11 -14.33 -16.87
CA TRP A 96 -15.85 -13.48 -18.04
C TRP A 96 -15.59 -12.02 -17.67
N SER A 97 -16.38 -11.47 -16.75
CA SER A 97 -16.32 -10.07 -16.38
C SER A 97 -14.99 -9.70 -15.72
N VAL A 98 -14.31 -10.63 -15.04
CA VAL A 98 -13.01 -10.42 -14.37
C VAL A 98 -11.79 -10.43 -15.30
N ILE A 99 -11.94 -10.71 -16.59
CA ILE A 99 -10.79 -10.84 -17.50
C ILE A 99 -9.93 -9.57 -17.50
N PHE A 100 -10.54 -8.40 -17.69
CA PHE A 100 -9.80 -7.13 -17.70
C PHE A 100 -9.24 -6.76 -16.31
N LYS A 101 -9.94 -7.08 -15.22
CA LYS A 101 -9.40 -7.00 -13.84
C LYS A 101 -8.12 -7.81 -13.71
N LYS A 102 -8.14 -9.09 -14.09
CA LYS A 102 -7.00 -10.01 -13.98
C LYS A 102 -5.82 -9.58 -14.86
N ILE A 103 -6.08 -9.25 -16.13
CA ILE A 103 -5.04 -8.76 -17.05
C ILE A 103 -4.36 -7.53 -16.46
N PHE A 104 -5.13 -6.57 -15.95
CA PHE A 104 -4.59 -5.35 -15.39
C PHE A 104 -3.72 -5.61 -14.15
N ILE A 105 -4.25 -6.37 -13.17
CA ILE A 105 -3.51 -6.68 -11.93
C ILE A 105 -2.23 -7.45 -12.24
N ILE A 106 -2.29 -8.51 -13.05
CA ILE A 106 -1.11 -9.32 -13.42
C ILE A 106 -0.06 -8.43 -14.10
N SER A 107 -0.49 -7.55 -15.00
CA SER A 107 0.42 -6.69 -15.76
C SER A 107 1.18 -5.70 -14.89
N ILE A 108 0.53 -5.09 -13.89
CA ILE A 108 1.25 -4.16 -13.00
C ILE A 108 2.08 -4.90 -11.97
N THR A 109 1.60 -6.02 -11.42
CA THR A 109 2.38 -6.85 -10.50
C THR A 109 3.66 -7.37 -11.15
N LEU A 110 3.63 -7.71 -12.45
CA LEU A 110 4.81 -8.07 -13.23
C LEU A 110 5.86 -6.95 -13.26
N LEU A 111 5.43 -5.68 -13.38
CA LEU A 111 6.31 -4.52 -13.48
C LEU A 111 6.79 -4.00 -12.13
N MET A 112 6.14 -4.40 -11.04
CA MET A 112 6.46 -3.96 -9.68
C MET A 112 7.90 -4.27 -9.32
N ILE A 113 8.34 -5.53 -9.45
CA ILE A 113 9.67 -5.96 -9.00
C ILE A 113 10.78 -5.24 -9.79
N PRO A 114 10.78 -5.21 -11.14
CA PRO A 114 11.77 -4.45 -11.91
C PRO A 114 11.78 -2.96 -11.55
N LEU A 115 10.60 -2.36 -11.36
CA LEU A 115 10.47 -0.95 -11.02
C LEU A 115 11.06 -0.63 -9.65
N ILE A 116 10.77 -1.44 -8.63
CA ILE A 116 11.34 -1.30 -7.29
C ILE A 116 12.85 -1.43 -7.35
N PHE A 117 13.36 -2.43 -8.07
CA PHE A 117 14.79 -2.67 -8.17
C PHE A 117 15.52 -1.48 -8.77
N LEU A 118 15.09 -1.04 -9.95
CA LEU A 118 15.67 0.07 -10.68
C LEU A 118 15.54 1.39 -9.91
N SER A 119 14.41 1.59 -9.22
CA SER A 119 14.15 2.75 -8.38
C SER A 119 15.16 2.87 -7.23
N ILE A 120 15.33 1.81 -6.43
CA ILE A 120 16.24 1.80 -5.28
C ILE A 120 17.69 1.90 -5.75
N TYR A 121 18.05 1.16 -6.80
CA TYR A 121 19.36 1.24 -7.42
C TYR A 121 19.71 2.69 -7.80
N ARG A 122 18.84 3.37 -8.58
CA ARG A 122 19.05 4.75 -9.04
C ARG A 122 19.10 5.74 -7.88
N ALA A 123 18.29 5.55 -6.83
CA ALA A 123 18.32 6.38 -5.63
C ALA A 123 19.67 6.32 -4.90
N ILE A 124 20.29 5.14 -4.84
CA ILE A 124 21.55 4.91 -4.12
C ILE A 124 22.76 5.33 -4.95
N THR A 125 22.75 5.12 -6.26
CA THR A 125 23.88 5.46 -7.13
C THR A 125 24.04 6.97 -7.35
N LYS A 126 23.00 7.79 -7.10
CA LYS A 126 23.11 9.26 -7.10
C LYS A 126 24.25 9.77 -6.19
N LYS A 127 24.95 10.81 -6.64
CA LYS A 127 26.17 11.35 -5.99
C LYS A 127 25.95 11.69 -4.50
N ASN A 128 24.77 12.17 -4.09
CA ASN A 128 24.44 12.58 -2.70
C ASN A 128 23.77 11.51 -1.79
N SER A 129 24.04 10.21 -1.99
CA SER A 129 23.34 9.11 -1.29
C SER A 129 23.47 8.97 0.24
N LYS A 130 24.32 9.73 0.95
CA LYS A 130 24.41 9.62 2.43
C LYS A 130 23.10 10.01 3.13
N ARG A 131 22.21 10.70 2.44
CA ARG A 131 20.86 11.01 2.93
C ARG A 131 19.92 9.81 2.91
N VAL A 132 20.19 8.76 2.12
CA VAL A 132 19.27 7.62 1.94
C VAL A 132 18.94 6.97 3.28
N GLY A 133 19.93 6.58 4.09
CA GLY A 133 19.65 5.95 5.39
C GLY A 133 18.83 6.83 6.35
N ARG A 134 19.08 8.16 6.36
CA ARG A 134 18.30 9.12 7.15
C ARG A 134 16.87 9.28 6.62
N ILE A 135 16.71 9.31 5.30
CA ILE A 135 15.42 9.37 4.60
C ILE A 135 14.62 8.10 4.89
N THR A 136 15.24 6.92 4.74
CA THR A 136 14.64 5.64 5.06
C THR A 136 14.17 5.65 6.52
N GLY A 137 15.07 5.89 7.48
CA GLY A 137 14.73 5.90 8.89
C GLY A 137 13.56 6.83 9.22
N LYS A 138 13.58 8.08 8.73
CA LYS A 138 12.47 9.02 8.88
C LYS A 138 11.17 8.54 8.22
N GLY A 139 11.27 7.93 7.04
CA GLY A 139 10.14 7.32 6.34
C GLY A 139 9.51 6.21 7.15
N ILE A 140 10.30 5.26 7.64
CA ILE A 140 9.86 4.16 8.52
C ILE A 140 9.17 4.72 9.77
N THR A 141 9.82 5.64 10.47
CA THR A 141 9.25 6.25 11.68
C THR A 141 7.91 6.93 11.37
N PHE A 142 7.83 7.70 10.30
CA PHE A 142 6.58 8.35 9.91
C PHE A 142 5.49 7.33 9.59
N LEU A 143 5.79 6.31 8.78
CA LEU A 143 4.84 5.25 8.44
C LEU A 143 4.32 4.52 9.69
N MET A 144 5.21 4.12 10.61
CA MET A 144 4.85 3.44 11.86
C MET A 144 4.00 4.32 12.79
N ILE A 145 4.32 5.61 12.91
CA ILE A 145 3.50 6.55 13.69
C ILE A 145 2.08 6.63 13.12
N ASN A 146 1.92 6.66 11.79
CA ASN A 146 0.59 6.70 11.20
C ASN A 146 -0.20 5.40 11.44
N VAL A 147 0.46 4.24 11.42
CA VAL A 147 -0.17 2.96 11.80
C VAL A 147 -0.70 3.03 13.23
N ALA A 148 0.13 3.50 14.17
CA ALA A 148 -0.28 3.64 15.56
C ALA A 148 -1.47 4.60 15.74
N LEU A 149 -1.44 5.75 15.06
CA LEU A 149 -2.54 6.72 15.11
C LEU A 149 -3.84 6.14 14.53
N ALA A 150 -3.77 5.48 13.38
CA ALA A 150 -4.95 4.86 12.77
C ALA A 150 -5.51 3.71 13.62
N PHE A 151 -4.64 2.93 14.29
CA PHE A 151 -5.05 1.95 15.27
C PHE A 151 -5.89 2.58 16.38
N PHE A 152 -5.41 3.66 17.01
CA PHE A 152 -6.17 4.31 18.08
C PHE A 152 -7.48 4.94 17.58
N ILE A 153 -7.47 5.54 16.39
CA ILE A 153 -8.68 6.10 15.77
C ILE A 153 -9.72 4.99 15.58
N ALA A 154 -9.34 3.87 14.94
CA ALA A 154 -10.26 2.78 14.66
C ALA A 154 -10.71 2.03 15.92
N ALA A 155 -9.79 1.75 16.85
CA ALA A 155 -10.14 1.14 18.12
C ALA A 155 -11.09 2.02 18.92
N GLY A 156 -10.81 3.32 19.01
CA GLY A 156 -11.65 4.28 19.73
C GLY A 156 -13.06 4.38 19.14
N ILE A 157 -13.17 4.48 17.82
CA ILE A 157 -14.48 4.53 17.13
C ILE A 157 -15.23 3.20 17.29
N GLY A 158 -14.55 2.07 17.11
CA GLY A 158 -15.16 0.75 17.24
C GLY A 158 -15.71 0.49 18.65
N ILE A 159 -14.96 0.91 19.68
CA ILE A 159 -15.38 0.80 21.08
C ILE A 159 -16.54 1.76 21.37
N LEU A 160 -16.44 3.01 20.93
CA LEU A 160 -17.49 4.02 21.11
C LEU A 160 -18.82 3.56 20.50
N LEU A 161 -18.76 3.01 19.29
CA LEU A 161 -19.93 2.51 18.57
C LEU A 161 -20.37 1.12 19.05
N LYS A 162 -19.58 0.41 19.86
CA LYS A 162 -19.84 -0.97 20.31
C LYS A 162 -20.08 -1.91 19.12
N ILE A 163 -19.14 -1.94 18.18
CA ILE A 163 -19.31 -2.63 16.89
C ILE A 163 -19.53 -4.15 16.99
N GLY A 164 -19.09 -4.78 18.08
CA GLY A 164 -19.33 -6.20 18.37
C GLY A 164 -20.65 -6.50 19.07
N VAL A 165 -21.51 -5.50 19.27
CA VAL A 165 -22.82 -5.68 19.90
C VAL A 165 -23.91 -5.41 18.87
N THR A 166 -24.79 -6.41 18.71
CA THR A 166 -26.02 -6.34 17.90
C THR A 166 -27.04 -5.38 18.50
N SER A 167 -28.08 -5.01 17.73
CA SER A 167 -29.11 -4.08 18.18
C SER A 167 -29.94 -4.61 19.37
N ASP A 168 -30.07 -5.93 19.48
CA ASP A 168 -30.71 -6.67 20.58
C ASP A 168 -29.79 -6.88 21.79
N GLY A 169 -28.54 -6.37 21.74
CA GLY A 169 -27.59 -6.45 22.83
C GLY A 169 -26.75 -7.73 22.86
N ALA A 170 -26.99 -8.67 21.95
CA ALA A 170 -26.19 -9.88 21.84
C ALA A 170 -24.78 -9.59 21.32
N LYS A 171 -23.81 -10.35 21.86
CA LYS A 171 -22.40 -10.31 21.52
C LYS A 171 -22.13 -11.15 20.27
N VAL A 172 -21.58 -10.52 19.23
CA VAL A 172 -21.45 -11.16 17.91
C VAL A 172 -20.43 -12.30 17.88
N LEU A 173 -19.46 -12.33 18.78
CA LEU A 173 -18.39 -13.34 18.80
C LEU A 173 -18.69 -14.51 19.75
N ASP A 174 -19.57 -14.32 20.75
CA ASP A 174 -19.90 -15.40 21.70
C ASP A 174 -20.66 -16.55 21.03
N LYS A 175 -21.43 -16.27 19.96
CA LYS A 175 -22.13 -17.29 19.16
C LYS A 175 -21.20 -18.26 18.41
N PHE A 176 -19.92 -17.92 18.27
CA PHE A 176 -18.95 -18.67 17.48
C PHE A 176 -17.88 -19.37 18.35
N GLY A 177 -17.88 -19.14 19.67
CA GLY A 177 -16.91 -19.71 20.60
C GLY A 177 -17.09 -21.20 20.90
N GLU A 178 -18.18 -21.83 20.44
CA GLU A 178 -18.47 -23.25 20.65
C GLU A 178 -17.92 -24.18 19.56
N GLN A 179 -17.47 -23.65 18.42
CA GLN A 179 -16.77 -24.46 17.43
C GLN A 179 -15.32 -24.61 17.85
N GLN A 180 -14.96 -25.79 18.36
CA GLN A 180 -13.56 -26.20 18.57
C GLN A 180 -12.78 -25.91 17.29
N SER A 181 -11.87 -24.94 17.36
CA SER A 181 -10.82 -24.81 16.37
C SER A 181 -9.87 -25.98 16.58
N ASP A 182 -10.00 -27.02 15.74
CA ASP A 182 -8.85 -27.85 15.41
C ASP A 182 -7.83 -26.93 14.76
N ASP A 183 -6.90 -26.39 15.54
CA ASP A 183 -5.77 -25.66 14.95
C ASP A 183 -4.51 -25.92 15.78
N GLU A 184 -3.61 -26.65 15.16
CA GLU A 184 -2.19 -26.59 15.45
C GLU A 184 -1.80 -25.11 15.51
N GLY A 185 -1.40 -24.64 16.69
CA GLY A 185 -1.05 -23.25 16.88
C GLY A 185 -0.07 -22.80 15.80
N VAL A 186 -0.49 -21.87 14.94
CA VAL A 186 0.44 -21.20 14.02
C VAL A 186 1.42 -20.44 14.89
N ASN A 187 2.60 -21.03 15.10
CA ASN A 187 3.69 -20.43 15.87
C ASN A 187 3.97 -19.05 15.28
N LEU A 188 3.80 -18.02 16.10
CA LEU A 188 4.22 -16.68 15.76
C LEU A 188 5.70 -16.75 15.40
N THR A 189 6.02 -16.40 14.16
CA THR A 189 7.42 -16.29 13.73
C THR A 189 8.08 -15.25 14.63
N SER A 190 9.17 -15.63 15.29
CA SER A 190 9.86 -14.71 16.19
C SER A 190 10.34 -13.48 15.41
N ILE A 191 10.44 -12.32 16.05
CA ILE A 191 10.98 -11.11 15.38
C ILE A 191 12.35 -11.38 14.74
N PRO A 192 13.30 -12.09 15.40
CA PRO A 192 14.55 -12.50 14.76
C PRO A 192 14.35 -13.32 13.48
N ASP A 193 13.47 -14.33 13.50
CA ASP A 193 13.19 -15.16 12.32
C ASP A 193 12.53 -14.34 11.21
N MET A 194 11.66 -13.39 11.55
CA MET A 194 11.05 -12.47 10.59
C MET A 194 12.13 -11.62 9.89
N ILE A 195 13.11 -11.11 10.64
CA ILE A 195 14.24 -10.35 10.09
C ILE A 195 15.09 -11.24 9.17
N ILE A 196 15.37 -12.47 9.58
CA ILE A 196 16.14 -13.43 8.78
C ILE A 196 15.40 -13.76 7.48
N ASN A 197 14.08 -13.95 7.53
CA ASN A 197 13.24 -14.24 6.37
C ASN A 197 13.19 -13.09 5.35
N TYR A 198 13.51 -11.86 5.76
CA TYR A 198 13.66 -10.74 4.84
C TYR A 198 15.00 -10.69 4.11
N LEU A 199 16.01 -11.44 4.57
CA LEU A 199 17.30 -11.46 3.90
C LEU A 199 17.18 -12.27 2.59
N PRO A 200 17.63 -11.71 1.45
CA PRO A 200 17.61 -12.43 0.18
C PRO A 200 18.58 -13.62 0.26
N THR A 201 18.04 -14.84 0.17
CA THR A 201 18.85 -16.08 0.17
C THR A 201 19.43 -16.39 -1.20
N ASN A 202 18.76 -15.92 -2.28
CA ASN A 202 19.21 -16.08 -3.66
C ASN A 202 18.73 -14.88 -4.50
N VAL A 203 19.59 -14.41 -5.41
CA VAL A 203 19.33 -13.22 -6.25
C VAL A 203 18.10 -13.43 -7.14
N PHE A 204 18.03 -14.56 -7.83
CA PHE A 204 16.94 -14.87 -8.75
C PHE A 204 15.65 -15.21 -8.01
N SER A 205 15.71 -15.97 -6.91
CA SER A 205 14.51 -16.26 -6.13
C SER A 205 13.92 -14.99 -5.49
N SER A 206 14.76 -14.05 -5.05
CA SER A 206 14.31 -12.77 -4.49
C SER A 206 13.67 -11.86 -5.53
N LEU A 207 14.13 -11.93 -6.78
CA LEU A 207 13.55 -11.19 -7.91
C LEU A 207 12.33 -11.91 -8.52
N ALA A 208 12.23 -13.23 -8.36
CA ALA A 208 11.09 -14.03 -8.81
C ALA A 208 9.96 -14.08 -7.76
N GLY A 209 10.28 -13.83 -6.50
CA GLY A 209 9.32 -13.81 -5.40
C GLY A 209 8.42 -12.57 -5.40
N SER A 210 7.33 -12.64 -4.65
CA SER A 210 6.41 -11.53 -4.40
C SER A 210 6.89 -10.58 -3.29
N ALA A 211 7.99 -10.89 -2.62
CA ALA A 211 8.47 -10.17 -1.44
C ALA A 211 9.25 -8.91 -1.83
N VAL A 212 8.70 -7.73 -1.49
CA VAL A 212 9.29 -6.42 -1.82
C VAL A 212 10.56 -6.12 -1.01
N ILE A 213 10.60 -6.48 0.28
CA ILE A 213 11.74 -6.17 1.16
C ILE A 213 13.05 -6.83 0.68
N PRO A 214 13.08 -8.14 0.37
CA PRO A 214 14.26 -8.78 -0.22
C PRO A 214 14.77 -8.07 -1.49
N VAL A 215 13.85 -7.64 -2.37
CA VAL A 215 14.19 -6.86 -3.58
C VAL A 215 14.84 -5.53 -3.19
N ILE A 216 14.29 -4.79 -2.24
CA ILE A 216 14.87 -3.52 -1.75
C ILE A 216 16.29 -3.75 -1.22
N ILE A 217 16.51 -4.79 -0.41
CA ILE A 217 17.82 -5.13 0.16
C ILE A 217 18.81 -5.47 -0.97
N MET A 218 18.42 -6.35 -1.90
CA MET A 218 19.27 -6.74 -3.02
C MET A 218 19.65 -5.54 -3.90
N SER A 219 18.66 -4.71 -4.25
CA SER A 219 18.85 -3.48 -5.04
C SER A 219 19.80 -2.51 -4.35
N SER A 220 19.71 -2.45 -3.02
CA SER A 220 20.59 -1.62 -2.20
C SER A 220 22.02 -2.11 -2.21
N ILE A 221 22.25 -3.41 -2.07
CA ILE A 221 23.58 -4.03 -2.16
C ILE A 221 24.21 -3.74 -3.53
N VAL A 222 23.46 -3.95 -4.63
CA VAL A 222 23.92 -3.65 -6.00
C VAL A 222 24.24 -2.17 -6.17
N GLY A 223 23.33 -1.28 -5.77
CA GLY A 223 23.51 0.17 -5.88
C GLY A 223 24.71 0.67 -5.08
N LEU A 224 24.91 0.18 -3.85
CA LEU A 224 26.05 0.53 -3.01
C LEU A 224 27.36 0.03 -3.63
N SER A 225 27.37 -1.17 -4.20
CA SER A 225 28.53 -1.77 -4.86
C SER A 225 28.94 -0.98 -6.10
N VAL A 226 27.97 -0.65 -6.97
CA VAL A 226 28.21 0.20 -8.14
C VAL A 226 28.73 1.58 -7.73
N LYS A 227 28.14 2.18 -6.70
CA LYS A 227 28.61 3.47 -6.16
C LYS A 227 30.04 3.38 -5.62
N ALA A 228 30.39 2.31 -4.92
CA ALA A 228 31.72 2.11 -4.38
C ALA A 228 32.77 1.96 -5.50
N ILE A 229 32.44 1.26 -6.59
CA ILE A 229 33.32 1.11 -7.76
C ILE A 229 33.43 2.44 -8.51
N SER A 230 32.32 3.14 -8.75
CA SER A 230 32.28 4.43 -9.44
C SER A 230 33.15 5.49 -8.77
N LYS A 231 33.23 5.49 -7.43
CA LYS A 231 34.14 6.38 -6.69
C LYS A 231 35.62 6.14 -6.97
N LYS A 232 36.01 4.92 -7.36
CA LYS A 232 37.39 4.57 -7.70
C LYS A 232 37.67 4.78 -9.18
N ASP A 233 36.77 4.29 -10.05
CA ASP A 233 36.84 4.45 -11.51
C ASP A 233 35.44 4.32 -12.10
N GLU A 234 34.85 5.43 -12.52
CA GLU A 234 33.49 5.51 -13.06
C GLU A 234 33.33 4.70 -14.35
N ARG A 235 34.37 4.62 -15.17
CA ARG A 235 34.36 3.94 -16.47
C ARG A 235 34.04 2.45 -16.36
N LYS A 236 34.38 1.81 -15.23
CA LYS A 236 34.14 0.37 -15.01
C LYS A 236 32.66 0.01 -14.88
N VAL A 237 31.82 0.96 -14.48
CA VAL A 237 30.38 0.73 -14.25
C VAL A 237 29.49 1.57 -15.15
N GLU A 238 30.07 2.37 -16.04
CA GLU A 238 29.32 3.28 -16.93
C GLU A 238 28.32 2.54 -17.82
N ALA A 239 28.74 1.43 -18.45
CA ALA A 239 27.86 0.62 -19.29
C ALA A 239 26.69 0.03 -18.49
N PHE A 240 26.95 -0.43 -17.27
CA PHE A 240 25.91 -0.96 -16.39
C PHE A 240 24.93 0.13 -15.94
N ALA A 241 25.43 1.32 -15.56
CA ALA A 241 24.59 2.45 -15.19
C ALA A 241 23.67 2.87 -16.35
N LYS A 242 24.21 2.99 -17.57
CA LYS A 242 23.43 3.29 -18.78
C LYS A 242 22.37 2.23 -19.06
N LEU A 243 22.68 0.95 -18.87
CA LEU A 243 21.71 -0.14 -19.01
C LEU A 243 20.57 -0.01 -18.00
N MET A 244 20.87 0.29 -16.73
CA MET A 244 19.87 0.45 -15.69
C MET A 244 18.96 1.67 -15.94
N ASP A 245 19.51 2.79 -16.40
CA ASP A 245 18.72 3.97 -16.77
C ASP A 245 17.83 3.70 -18.00
N ALA A 246 18.34 3.02 -19.03
CA ALA A 246 17.53 2.62 -20.18
C ALA A 246 16.41 1.63 -19.77
N SER A 247 16.72 0.67 -18.89
CA SER A 247 15.74 -0.28 -18.35
C SER A 247 14.63 0.45 -17.59
N TRP A 248 14.97 1.49 -16.83
CA TRP A 248 13.98 2.31 -16.13
C TRP A 248 13.01 2.99 -17.11
N GLU A 249 13.53 3.60 -18.18
CA GLU A 249 12.68 4.23 -19.20
C GLU A 249 11.78 3.22 -19.91
N ILE A 250 12.30 2.02 -20.23
CA ILE A 250 11.52 0.93 -20.83
C ILE A 250 10.39 0.51 -19.90
N VAL A 251 10.68 0.24 -18.62
CA VAL A 251 9.66 -0.16 -17.63
C VAL A 251 8.59 0.93 -17.50
N LEU A 252 8.98 2.21 -17.40
CA LEU A 252 8.02 3.32 -17.39
C LEU A 252 7.18 3.39 -18.66
N LYS A 253 7.76 3.09 -19.84
CA LYS A 253 6.99 3.05 -21.09
C LYS A 253 5.95 1.95 -21.07
N ILE A 254 6.28 0.76 -20.57
CA ILE A 254 5.34 -0.36 -20.43
C ILE A 254 4.21 0.02 -19.46
N VAL A 255 4.53 0.60 -18.30
CA VAL A 255 3.53 1.12 -17.34
C VAL A 255 2.56 2.08 -18.03
N ASN A 256 3.07 3.05 -18.80
CA ASN A 256 2.22 4.03 -19.51
C ASN A 256 1.30 3.38 -20.56
N SER A 257 1.65 2.22 -21.11
CA SER A 257 0.79 1.45 -22.02
C SER A 257 -0.39 0.82 -21.28
N PHE A 258 -0.15 0.20 -20.12
CA PHE A 258 -1.21 -0.39 -19.30
C PHE A 258 -2.15 0.66 -18.68
N ILE A 259 -1.69 1.89 -18.47
CA ILE A 259 -2.57 3.00 -18.05
C ILE A 259 -3.75 3.21 -19.01
N LYS A 260 -3.59 2.89 -20.30
CA LYS A 260 -4.67 3.08 -21.29
C LYS A 260 -5.84 2.12 -21.08
N ILE A 261 -5.60 0.91 -20.59
CA ILE A 261 -6.64 -0.11 -20.37
C ILE A 261 -7.37 0.04 -19.03
N ILE A 262 -6.92 0.97 -18.16
CA ILE A 262 -7.49 1.20 -16.83
C ILE A 262 -9.02 1.29 -16.83
N PRO A 263 -9.68 2.07 -17.71
CA PRO A 263 -11.14 2.23 -17.64
C PRO A 263 -11.92 0.91 -17.77
N LEU A 264 -11.40 0.00 -18.61
CA LEU A 264 -11.99 -1.32 -18.81
C LEU A 264 -11.77 -2.21 -17.58
N ALA A 265 -10.57 -2.14 -16.99
CA ALA A 265 -10.25 -2.83 -15.75
C ALA A 265 -11.09 -2.32 -14.58
N ILE A 266 -11.30 -1.02 -14.45
CA ILE A 266 -12.16 -0.41 -13.43
C ILE A 266 -13.59 -0.92 -13.55
N MET A 267 -14.16 -0.88 -14.76
CA MET A 267 -15.52 -1.40 -15.00
C MET A 267 -15.61 -2.88 -14.61
N SER A 268 -14.61 -3.67 -14.99
CA SER A 268 -14.49 -5.09 -14.65
C SER A 268 -14.40 -5.33 -13.13
N ILE A 269 -13.59 -4.54 -12.41
CA ILE A 269 -13.44 -4.65 -10.95
C ILE A 269 -14.75 -4.31 -10.24
N VAL A 270 -15.39 -3.21 -10.61
CA VAL A 270 -16.62 -2.77 -9.94
C VAL A 270 -17.78 -3.70 -10.28
N THR A 271 -17.83 -4.23 -11.50
CA THR A 271 -18.81 -5.26 -11.87
C THR A 271 -18.62 -6.53 -11.04
N ASN A 272 -17.39 -7.04 -10.94
CA ASN A 272 -17.07 -8.20 -10.13
C ASN A 272 -17.44 -7.98 -8.65
N LEU A 273 -17.08 -6.83 -8.07
CA LEU A 273 -17.48 -6.46 -6.71
C LEU A 273 -19.00 -6.54 -6.50
N MET A 274 -19.77 -5.96 -7.42
CA MET A 274 -21.23 -5.98 -7.36
C MET A 274 -21.84 -7.36 -7.66
N ILE A 275 -21.09 -8.27 -8.28
CA ILE A 275 -21.57 -9.64 -8.54
C ILE A 275 -21.25 -10.57 -7.37
N THR A 276 -20.10 -10.37 -6.71
CA THR A 276 -19.64 -11.25 -5.64
C THR A 276 -20.12 -10.82 -4.25
N GLN A 277 -20.47 -9.55 -4.07
CA GLN A 277 -20.88 -9.01 -2.77
C GLN A 277 -22.37 -8.71 -2.70
N SER A 278 -23.08 -9.34 -1.76
CA SER A 278 -24.50 -9.09 -1.52
C SER A 278 -24.71 -7.78 -0.77
N LEU A 279 -25.45 -6.86 -1.39
CA LEU A 279 -25.82 -5.60 -0.74
C LEU A 279 -26.67 -5.83 0.52
N SER A 280 -27.43 -6.92 0.55
CA SER A 280 -28.23 -7.35 1.70
C SER A 280 -27.38 -7.91 2.85
N ALA A 281 -26.31 -8.68 2.60
CA ALA A 281 -25.41 -9.10 3.69
C ALA A 281 -24.73 -7.91 4.38
N LEU A 282 -24.59 -6.78 3.67
CA LEU A 282 -24.00 -5.57 4.21
C LEU A 282 -24.81 -4.98 5.37
N SER A 283 -26.12 -5.23 5.47
CA SER A 283 -26.91 -4.74 6.61
C SER A 283 -26.49 -5.39 7.92
N SER A 284 -26.11 -6.67 7.88
CA SER A 284 -25.73 -7.46 9.06
C SER A 284 -24.37 -7.05 9.64
N VAL A 285 -23.48 -6.50 8.81
CA VAL A 285 -22.15 -6.02 9.20
C VAL A 285 -21.98 -4.49 9.07
N GLY A 286 -23.07 -3.78 8.75
CA GLY A 286 -23.04 -2.37 8.37
C GLY A 286 -22.50 -1.46 9.46
N LYS A 287 -22.66 -1.84 10.73
CA LYS A 287 -22.10 -1.12 11.88
C LYS A 287 -20.57 -1.16 11.91
N VAL A 288 -19.99 -2.33 11.67
CA VAL A 288 -18.53 -2.54 11.58
C VAL A 288 -17.99 -1.78 10.38
N LEU A 289 -18.64 -1.91 9.21
CA LEU A 289 -18.25 -1.22 7.99
C LEU A 289 -18.31 0.31 8.13
N GLY A 290 -19.38 0.84 8.73
CA GLY A 290 -19.54 2.26 8.99
C GLY A 290 -18.44 2.80 9.90
N ALA A 291 -18.15 2.09 11.00
CA ALA A 291 -17.03 2.42 11.88
C ALA A 291 -15.70 2.46 11.11
N ALA A 292 -15.45 1.44 10.29
CA ALA A 292 -14.22 1.32 9.48
C ALA A 292 -14.04 2.52 8.53
N TYR A 293 -15.08 2.89 7.77
CA TYR A 293 -15.04 4.03 6.86
C TYR A 293 -14.94 5.38 7.57
N ILE A 294 -15.59 5.55 8.73
CA ILE A 294 -15.42 6.75 9.56
C ILE A 294 -13.96 6.88 10.02
N SER A 295 -13.35 5.78 10.48
CA SER A 295 -11.94 5.75 10.88
C SER A 295 -11.01 6.13 9.72
N LEU A 296 -11.22 5.54 8.54
CA LEU A 296 -10.45 5.88 7.34
C LEU A 296 -10.64 7.35 6.91
N PHE A 297 -11.86 7.87 7.00
CA PHE A 297 -12.15 9.26 6.67
C PHE A 297 -11.44 10.23 7.61
N ILE A 298 -11.45 9.95 8.91
CA ILE A 298 -10.66 10.71 9.90
C ILE A 298 -9.16 10.61 9.57
N CYS A 299 -8.69 9.45 9.08
CA CYS A 299 -7.32 9.30 8.60
C CYS A 299 -6.98 10.27 7.46
N VAL A 300 -7.85 10.35 6.45
CA VAL A 300 -7.71 11.30 5.33
C VAL A 300 -7.66 12.75 5.82
N ILE A 301 -8.53 13.12 6.76
CA ILE A 301 -8.58 14.47 7.34
C ILE A 301 -7.27 14.79 8.06
N TYR A 302 -6.81 13.95 8.99
CA TYR A 302 -5.62 14.29 9.76
C TYR A 302 -4.37 14.32 8.86
N LEU A 303 -4.25 13.43 7.86
CA LEU A 303 -3.14 13.46 6.91
C LEU A 303 -3.13 14.77 6.11
N THR A 304 -4.31 15.23 5.70
CA THR A 304 -4.48 16.53 5.02
C THR A 304 -4.15 17.70 5.93
N ILE A 305 -4.56 17.67 7.20
CA ILE A 305 -4.20 18.68 8.21
C ILE A 305 -2.69 18.69 8.45
N THR A 306 -2.04 17.52 8.48
CA THR A 306 -0.59 17.43 8.67
C THR A 306 0.17 18.15 7.56
N LEU A 307 -0.30 18.07 6.30
CA LEU A 307 0.26 18.88 5.20
C LEU A 307 0.12 20.39 5.48
N LEU A 308 -1.05 20.82 5.95
CA LEU A 308 -1.31 22.23 6.28
C LEU A 308 -0.39 22.74 7.39
N LEU A 309 -0.27 21.97 8.48
CA LEU A 309 0.62 22.28 9.61
C LEU A 309 2.09 22.34 9.18
N ALA A 310 2.48 21.50 8.22
CA ALA A 310 3.80 21.52 7.60
C ALA A 310 3.99 22.65 6.57
N ARG A 311 3.00 23.54 6.39
CA ARG A 311 3.01 24.66 5.44
C ARG A 311 3.05 24.23 3.96
N ILE A 312 2.56 23.02 3.66
CA ILE A 312 2.26 22.57 2.30
C ILE A 312 0.81 22.97 2.00
N LYS A 313 0.55 23.50 0.80
CA LYS A 313 -0.81 23.90 0.38
C LYS A 313 -1.63 22.64 0.05
N PRO A 314 -2.61 22.24 0.89
CA PRO A 314 -3.29 20.96 0.69
C PRO A 314 -4.06 20.89 -0.62
N ASN A 315 -4.69 21.99 -1.05
CA ASN A 315 -5.46 22.05 -2.30
C ASN A 315 -4.57 21.74 -3.52
N LYS A 316 -3.35 22.29 -3.56
CA LYS A 316 -2.39 22.05 -4.64
C LYS A 316 -1.80 20.66 -4.59
N TRP A 317 -1.58 20.16 -3.39
CA TRP A 317 -1.12 18.79 -3.17
C TRP A 317 -2.17 17.78 -3.66
N TRP A 318 -3.44 17.91 -3.25
CA TRP A 318 -4.53 17.03 -3.67
C TRP A 318 -4.80 17.08 -5.17
N GLN A 319 -4.69 18.26 -5.82
CA GLN A 319 -4.81 18.39 -7.29
C GLN A 319 -3.85 17.45 -8.04
N LYS A 320 -2.68 17.17 -7.46
CA LYS A 320 -1.63 16.32 -8.04
C LYS A 320 -1.69 14.88 -7.49
N GLY A 321 -2.14 14.72 -6.25
CA GLY A 321 -2.10 13.47 -5.48
C GLY A 321 -3.38 12.65 -5.42
N TRP A 322 -4.50 13.14 -5.96
CA TRP A 322 -5.77 12.40 -5.89
C TRP A 322 -5.78 11.17 -6.82
N ARG A 323 -5.07 11.23 -7.96
CA ARG A 323 -5.13 10.17 -8.98
C ARG A 323 -4.55 8.84 -8.51
N PRO A 324 -3.37 8.78 -7.84
CA PRO A 324 -2.87 7.53 -7.30
C PRO A 324 -3.79 6.95 -6.23
N CYS A 325 -4.34 7.81 -5.35
CA CYS A 325 -5.31 7.39 -4.33
C CYS A 325 -6.56 6.77 -4.98
N TYR A 326 -7.12 7.42 -6.01
CA TYR A 326 -8.26 6.89 -6.75
C TYR A 326 -7.95 5.56 -7.44
N GLN A 327 -6.78 5.44 -8.06
CA GLN A 327 -6.39 4.15 -8.65
C GLN A 327 -6.35 3.07 -7.57
N GLY A 328 -5.81 3.38 -6.39
CA GLY A 328 -5.83 2.49 -5.24
C GLY A 328 -7.24 2.08 -4.79
N LEU A 329 -8.18 3.03 -4.73
CA LEU A 329 -9.59 2.73 -4.43
C LEU A 329 -10.10 1.63 -5.34
N VAL A 330 -9.82 1.73 -6.64
CA VAL A 330 -10.36 0.78 -7.58
C VAL A 330 -9.56 -0.52 -7.64
N THR A 331 -8.23 -0.46 -7.62
CA THR A 331 -7.40 -1.65 -7.83
C THR A 331 -7.20 -2.49 -6.59
N GLN A 332 -7.53 -1.95 -5.40
CA GLN A 332 -7.33 -2.60 -4.11
C GLN A 332 -5.88 -3.12 -3.93
N SER A 333 -4.92 -2.43 -4.54
CA SER A 333 -3.51 -2.79 -4.45
C SER A 333 -2.62 -1.54 -4.46
N SER A 334 -1.94 -1.32 -3.34
CA SER A 334 -0.88 -0.31 -3.21
C SER A 334 0.25 -0.59 -4.20
N SER A 335 0.63 -1.86 -4.33
CA SER A 335 1.65 -2.33 -5.27
C SER A 335 1.30 -2.01 -6.73
N ALA A 336 0.03 -2.20 -7.13
CA ALA A 336 -0.43 -1.89 -8.48
C ALA A 336 -0.46 -0.37 -8.78
N THR A 337 -0.35 0.49 -7.77
CA THR A 337 -0.34 1.95 -7.96
C THR A 337 1.07 2.54 -7.89
N LEU A 338 2.05 1.75 -7.45
CA LEU A 338 3.41 2.19 -7.15
C LEU A 338 4.04 3.06 -8.25
N PRO A 339 4.07 2.65 -9.55
CA PRO A 339 4.68 3.47 -10.59
C PRO A 339 4.01 4.84 -10.74
N TYR A 340 2.69 4.87 -10.56
CA TYR A 340 1.88 6.07 -10.73
C TYR A 340 2.02 7.02 -9.54
N THR A 341 2.05 6.47 -8.33
CA THR A 341 2.35 7.18 -7.09
C THR A 341 3.72 7.85 -7.17
N MET A 342 4.74 7.12 -7.60
CA MET A 342 6.09 7.66 -7.76
C MET A 342 6.14 8.79 -8.79
N LYS A 343 5.54 8.58 -9.96
CA LYS A 343 5.47 9.58 -11.02
C LYS A 343 4.79 10.87 -10.57
N SER A 344 3.65 10.76 -9.87
CA SER A 344 2.93 11.92 -9.34
C SER A 344 3.80 12.74 -8.36
N LEU A 345 4.51 12.06 -7.45
CA LEU A 345 5.38 12.73 -6.48
C LEU A 345 6.59 13.40 -7.15
N VAL A 346 7.27 12.73 -8.07
CA VAL A 346 8.47 13.25 -8.73
C VAL A 346 8.13 14.31 -9.77
N ASP A 347 7.27 13.99 -10.74
CA ASP A 347 7.04 14.85 -11.90
C ASP A 347 6.13 16.03 -11.57
N GLU A 348 5.03 15.76 -10.84
CA GLU A 348 3.99 16.76 -10.57
C GLU A 348 4.29 17.53 -9.28
N MET A 349 4.63 16.84 -8.19
CA MET A 349 4.86 17.48 -6.88
C MET A 349 6.30 17.95 -6.66
N LYS A 350 7.25 17.52 -7.51
CA LYS A 350 8.69 17.85 -7.43
C LYS A 350 9.35 17.37 -6.14
N VAL A 351 8.87 16.26 -5.60
CA VAL A 351 9.54 15.58 -4.48
C VAL A 351 10.78 14.87 -5.04
N ASP A 352 11.93 15.01 -4.37
CA ASP A 352 13.17 14.39 -4.82
C ASP A 352 13.00 12.88 -5.00
N GLU A 353 13.44 12.39 -6.16
CA GLU A 353 13.34 10.99 -6.55
C GLU A 353 13.97 10.06 -5.50
N THR A 354 15.06 10.46 -4.84
CA THR A 354 15.68 9.64 -3.78
C THR A 354 14.70 9.38 -2.63
N CYS A 355 13.90 10.38 -2.25
CA CYS A 355 12.90 10.27 -1.19
C CYS A 355 11.74 9.35 -1.62
N VAL A 356 11.24 9.57 -2.84
CA VAL A 356 10.12 8.82 -3.41
C VAL A 356 10.49 7.35 -3.61
N SER A 357 11.63 7.11 -4.27
CA SER A 357 12.15 5.78 -4.58
C SER A 357 12.49 4.93 -3.36
N THR A 358 12.76 5.57 -2.23
CA THR A 358 13.06 4.87 -0.98
C THR A 358 11.79 4.57 -0.17
N ILE A 359 10.90 5.57 -0.02
CA ILE A 359 9.77 5.47 0.91
C ILE A 359 8.57 4.79 0.28
N ILE A 360 8.26 5.08 -0.99
CA ILE A 360 7.01 4.58 -1.60
C ILE A 360 7.05 3.06 -1.80
N PRO A 361 8.10 2.43 -2.37
CA PRO A 361 8.19 0.97 -2.42
C PRO A 361 8.06 0.32 -1.05
N LEU A 362 8.78 0.86 -0.06
CA LEU A 362 8.75 0.36 1.31
C LEU A 362 7.35 0.43 1.92
N SER A 363 6.60 1.51 1.64
CA SER A 363 5.23 1.68 2.13
C SER A 363 4.22 0.67 1.57
N THR A 364 4.56 -0.04 0.48
CA THR A 364 3.67 -1.07 -0.09
C THR A 364 3.67 -2.36 0.73
N THR A 365 4.66 -2.58 1.60
CA THR A 365 4.73 -3.77 2.46
C THR A 365 4.91 -3.45 3.93
N MET A 366 5.20 -2.19 4.25
CA MET A 366 5.44 -1.76 5.61
C MET A 366 4.69 -0.48 5.93
N GLY A 367 4.04 -0.44 7.09
CA GLY A 367 3.44 0.80 7.60
C GLY A 367 2.11 1.14 6.93
N MET A 368 1.33 0.10 6.64
CA MET A 368 0.00 0.22 6.07
C MET A 368 -0.99 0.73 7.12
N ILE A 369 -1.29 2.02 7.04
CA ILE A 369 -2.21 2.71 7.94
C ILE A 369 -3.62 2.08 7.93
N GLY A 370 -4.15 1.71 6.78
CA GLY A 370 -5.49 1.13 6.63
C GLY A 370 -5.46 -0.37 6.86
N GLY A 371 -4.60 -1.08 6.12
CA GLY A 371 -4.53 -2.55 6.13
C GLY A 371 -3.90 -3.16 7.39
N ALA A 372 -3.17 -2.38 8.19
CA ALA A 372 -2.70 -2.81 9.51
C ALA A 372 -3.32 -1.95 10.61
N GLY A 373 -3.11 -0.63 10.57
CA GLY A 373 -3.51 0.26 11.65
C GLY A 373 -5.01 0.27 11.90
N ALA A 374 -5.79 0.75 10.93
CA ALA A 374 -7.24 0.87 11.04
C ALA A 374 -7.91 -0.50 11.18
N GLU A 375 -7.51 -1.48 10.37
CA GLU A 375 -8.02 -2.85 10.46
C GLU A 375 -7.71 -3.49 11.81
N GLY A 376 -6.46 -3.44 12.28
CA GLY A 376 -6.06 -3.96 13.59
C GLY A 376 -6.79 -3.28 14.75
N GLY A 377 -6.96 -1.96 14.69
CA GLY A 377 -7.73 -1.22 15.68
C GLY A 377 -9.21 -1.64 15.70
N LEU A 378 -9.81 -1.83 14.51
CA LEU A 378 -11.18 -2.31 14.38
C LEU A 378 -11.35 -3.73 14.91
N LEU A 379 -10.39 -4.63 14.62
CA LEU A 379 -10.39 -6.01 15.12
C LEU A 379 -10.30 -6.04 16.65
N VAL A 380 -9.40 -5.25 17.23
CA VAL A 380 -9.28 -5.14 18.70
C VAL A 380 -10.57 -4.59 19.31
N ALA A 381 -11.19 -3.58 18.70
CA ALA A 381 -12.48 -3.08 19.17
C ALA A 381 -13.61 -4.12 19.01
N LEU A 382 -13.62 -4.89 17.92
CA LEU A 382 -14.58 -5.95 17.68
C LEU A 382 -14.46 -7.05 18.73
N MET A 383 -13.23 -7.52 19.03
CA MET A 383 -12.97 -8.48 20.09
C MET A 383 -13.36 -7.94 21.47
N TRP A 384 -12.96 -6.70 21.79
CA TRP A 384 -13.28 -6.07 23.06
C TRP A 384 -14.80 -5.94 23.29
N THR A 385 -15.54 -5.55 22.25
CA THR A 385 -16.98 -5.27 22.39
C THR A 385 -17.85 -6.49 22.13
N GLY A 386 -17.34 -7.48 21.38
CA GLY A 386 -18.11 -8.57 20.80
C GLY A 386 -18.07 -9.90 21.54
N THR A 387 -17.34 -9.99 22.65
CA THR A 387 -17.38 -11.14 23.57
C THR A 387 -17.24 -10.64 25.01
N ASP A 388 -17.69 -11.45 25.97
CA ASP A 388 -17.44 -11.24 27.41
C ASP A 388 -16.35 -12.21 27.95
N SER A 389 -15.53 -12.79 27.07
CA SER A 389 -14.42 -13.67 27.44
C SER A 389 -13.47 -13.04 28.47
N ALA A 390 -13.24 -13.76 29.57
CA ALA A 390 -12.31 -13.37 30.63
C ALA A 390 -10.88 -13.13 30.11
N VAL A 391 -10.46 -13.87 29.07
CA VAL A 391 -9.13 -13.71 28.44
C VAL A 391 -8.94 -12.29 27.88
N ILE A 392 -10.02 -11.66 27.41
CA ILE A 392 -9.98 -10.29 26.89
C ILE A 392 -10.17 -9.27 28.01
N HIS A 393 -11.14 -9.48 28.89
CA HIS A 393 -11.58 -8.45 29.85
C HIS A 393 -10.77 -8.39 31.15
N ASP A 394 -10.25 -9.50 31.66
CA ASP A 394 -9.58 -9.55 32.98
C ASP A 394 -8.27 -8.74 33.01
N GLN A 395 -7.58 -8.64 31.88
CA GLN A 395 -6.36 -7.84 31.74
C GLN A 395 -6.61 -6.33 31.69
N GLY A 396 -7.87 -5.92 31.51
CA GLY A 396 -8.29 -4.52 31.37
C GLY A 396 -8.04 -3.93 29.98
N ILE A 397 -8.88 -2.95 29.62
CA ILE A 397 -8.92 -2.33 28.28
C ILE A 397 -7.58 -1.73 27.84
N TRP A 398 -6.86 -1.09 28.76
CA TRP A 398 -5.62 -0.40 28.42
C TRP A 398 -4.50 -1.36 28.05
N LEU A 399 -4.35 -2.46 28.79
CA LEU A 399 -3.37 -3.50 28.48
C LEU A 399 -3.74 -4.21 27.17
N PHE A 400 -5.02 -4.54 26.97
CA PHE A 400 -5.47 -5.15 25.72
C PHE A 400 -5.23 -4.26 24.50
N LEU A 401 -5.55 -2.96 24.59
CA LEU A 401 -5.24 -1.98 23.53
C LEU A 401 -3.74 -1.83 23.28
N PHE A 402 -2.93 -1.82 24.34
CA PHE A 402 -1.48 -1.73 24.22
C PHE A 402 -0.88 -2.95 23.51
N LEU A 403 -1.27 -4.16 23.92
CA LEU A 403 -0.86 -5.40 23.25
C LEU A 403 -1.32 -5.42 21.79
N GLY A 404 -2.58 -5.04 21.55
CA GLY A 404 -3.15 -4.90 20.20
C GLY A 404 -2.35 -3.95 19.30
N LEU A 405 -1.93 -2.80 19.85
CA LEU A 405 -1.09 -1.84 19.14
C LEU A 405 0.28 -2.43 18.78
N ILE A 406 0.98 -3.03 19.76
CA ILE A 406 2.31 -3.61 19.52
C ILE A 406 2.24 -4.69 18.45
N MET A 407 1.26 -5.59 18.53
CA MET A 407 1.09 -6.65 17.54
C MET A 407 0.72 -6.09 16.18
N THR A 408 -0.17 -5.10 16.11
CA THR A 408 -0.52 -4.41 14.85
C THR A 408 0.71 -3.77 14.20
N LEU A 409 1.59 -3.13 14.98
CA LEU A 409 2.83 -2.54 14.47
C LEU A 409 3.78 -3.60 13.90
N ILE A 410 3.92 -4.75 14.55
CA ILE A 410 4.74 -5.87 14.08
C ILE A 410 4.15 -6.46 12.80
N ILE A 411 2.84 -6.75 12.79
CA ILE A 411 2.12 -7.29 11.63
C ILE A 411 2.25 -6.33 10.43
N SER A 412 2.17 -5.01 10.67
CA SER A 412 2.32 -3.97 9.64
C SER A 412 3.64 -4.02 8.87
N LEU A 413 4.68 -4.70 9.38
CA LEU A 413 5.96 -4.83 8.69
C LEU A 413 5.95 -5.86 7.54
N GLY A 414 4.98 -6.78 7.53
CA GLY A 414 5.00 -7.97 6.66
C GLY A 414 3.73 -8.21 5.85
N ILE A 415 2.74 -7.33 5.91
CA ILE A 415 1.55 -7.46 5.05
C ILE A 415 1.95 -7.09 3.61
N PRO A 416 1.58 -7.88 2.59
CA PRO A 416 1.81 -7.50 1.19
C PRO A 416 0.79 -6.44 0.72
N GLY A 417 1.20 -5.52 -0.17
CA GLY A 417 0.34 -4.49 -0.76
C GLY A 417 -0.61 -4.99 -1.87
N THR A 418 -1.12 -6.21 -1.72
CA THR A 418 -2.00 -6.91 -2.67
C THR A 418 -3.42 -7.05 -2.11
N PRO A 419 -4.44 -7.32 -2.93
CA PRO A 419 -5.80 -7.53 -2.43
C PRO A 419 -5.91 -8.74 -1.49
N GLY A 420 -6.88 -8.72 -0.58
CA GLY A 420 -7.28 -9.90 0.21
C GLY A 420 -6.37 -10.24 1.40
N THR A 421 -5.71 -9.26 2.02
CA THR A 421 -4.78 -9.50 3.13
C THR A 421 -5.44 -9.64 4.51
N SER A 422 -6.75 -9.42 4.64
CA SER A 422 -7.39 -9.41 5.96
C SER A 422 -7.26 -10.73 6.71
N THR A 423 -7.32 -11.87 6.02
CA THR A 423 -7.12 -13.19 6.63
C THR A 423 -5.79 -13.29 7.37
N LEU A 424 -4.71 -12.73 6.82
CA LEU A 424 -3.40 -12.71 7.49
C LEU A 424 -3.43 -11.82 8.73
N VAL A 425 -4.00 -10.62 8.62
CA VAL A 425 -4.10 -9.66 9.73
C VAL A 425 -4.90 -10.25 10.88
N ILE A 426 -6.08 -10.82 10.59
CA ILE A 426 -6.94 -11.46 11.57
C ILE A 426 -6.21 -12.61 12.26
N THR A 427 -5.68 -13.56 11.49
CA THR A 427 -5.01 -14.75 12.04
C THR A 427 -3.82 -14.36 12.90
N SER A 428 -2.95 -13.48 12.40
CA SER A 428 -1.77 -13.04 13.13
C SER A 428 -2.15 -12.29 14.40
N LEU A 429 -3.16 -11.43 14.36
CA LEU A 429 -3.56 -10.63 15.51
C LEU A 429 -4.26 -11.47 16.59
N THR A 430 -5.19 -12.36 16.22
CA THR A 430 -5.87 -13.23 17.19
C THR A 430 -4.90 -14.19 17.87
N ASN A 431 -3.93 -14.74 17.11
CA ASN A 431 -2.90 -15.61 17.67
C ASN A 431 -1.95 -14.83 18.59
N SER A 432 -1.53 -13.63 18.17
CA SER A 432 -0.63 -12.78 18.95
C SER A 432 -1.25 -12.28 20.26
N LEU A 433 -2.57 -12.13 20.30
CA LEU A 433 -3.32 -11.73 21.49
C LEU A 433 -3.76 -12.92 22.37
N GLY A 434 -3.37 -14.15 22.01
CA GLY A 434 -3.70 -15.34 22.78
C GLY A 434 -5.18 -15.75 22.73
N VAL A 435 -5.91 -15.32 21.69
CA VAL A 435 -7.34 -15.62 21.48
C VAL A 435 -7.61 -16.30 20.12
N PRO A 436 -6.90 -17.39 19.77
CA PRO A 436 -7.06 -18.05 18.47
C PRO A 436 -8.47 -18.61 18.24
N SER A 437 -9.21 -18.93 19.30
CA SER A 437 -10.60 -19.37 19.23
C SER A 437 -11.53 -18.33 18.59
N LEU A 438 -11.18 -17.04 18.66
CA LEU A 438 -11.96 -15.96 18.05
C LEU A 438 -11.64 -15.74 16.56
N LYS A 439 -10.64 -16.44 16.01
CA LYS A 439 -10.20 -16.29 14.61
C LYS A 439 -11.35 -16.48 13.62
N ASN A 440 -12.04 -17.61 13.69
CA ASN A 440 -13.10 -17.96 12.74
C ASN A 440 -14.32 -17.03 12.87
N ALA A 441 -14.69 -16.68 14.10
CA ALA A 441 -15.74 -15.71 14.39
C ALA A 441 -15.44 -14.35 13.76
N THR A 442 -14.21 -13.87 13.97
CA THR A 442 -13.74 -12.58 13.45
C THR A 442 -13.65 -12.57 11.93
N MET A 443 -13.14 -13.66 11.33
CA MET A 443 -13.12 -13.85 9.87
C MET A 443 -14.52 -13.85 9.28
N SER A 444 -15.49 -14.50 9.91
CA SER A 444 -16.87 -14.57 9.40
C SER A 444 -17.52 -13.20 9.27
N ILE A 445 -17.12 -12.22 10.10
CA ILE A 445 -17.61 -10.84 10.02
C ILE A 445 -16.77 -10.02 9.04
N MET A 446 -15.44 -10.08 9.18
CA MET A 446 -14.53 -9.19 8.44
C MET A 446 -14.36 -9.58 6.97
N LEU A 447 -14.44 -10.88 6.62
CA LEU A 447 -14.32 -11.32 5.23
C LEU A 447 -15.56 -10.98 4.40
N VAL A 448 -16.73 -10.83 5.02
CA VAL A 448 -17.95 -10.37 4.34
C VAL A 448 -17.79 -8.92 3.86
N LEU A 449 -17.06 -8.10 4.61
CA LEU A 449 -16.84 -6.69 4.27
C LEU A 449 -15.46 -6.44 3.61
N GLU A 450 -14.61 -7.46 3.44
CA GLU A 450 -13.23 -7.33 2.97
C GLU A 450 -13.14 -6.57 1.65
N ASP A 451 -13.87 -7.00 0.62
CA ASP A 451 -13.76 -6.35 -0.70
C ASP A 451 -14.22 -4.88 -0.65
N ILE A 452 -15.21 -4.54 0.18
CA ILE A 452 -15.70 -3.16 0.28
C ILE A 452 -14.76 -2.33 1.15
N PHE A 453 -14.26 -2.86 2.26
CA PHE A 453 -13.33 -2.13 3.13
C PHE A 453 -11.95 -1.96 2.48
N ASP A 454 -11.51 -2.92 1.66
CA ASP A 454 -10.22 -2.89 0.98
C ASP A 454 -10.06 -1.68 0.05
N ILE A 455 -11.16 -1.28 -0.60
CA ILE A 455 -11.23 -0.07 -1.43
C ILE A 455 -10.69 1.13 -0.64
N GLY A 456 -11.32 1.41 0.51
CA GLY A 456 -10.93 2.51 1.36
C GLY A 456 -9.52 2.34 1.94
N ARG A 457 -9.23 1.17 2.52
CA ARG A 457 -7.96 0.93 3.24
C ARG A 457 -6.75 1.08 2.31
N THR A 458 -6.85 0.58 1.08
CA THR A 458 -5.79 0.70 0.06
C THR A 458 -5.55 2.15 -0.33
N SER A 459 -6.61 2.93 -0.57
CA SER A 459 -6.47 4.34 -0.91
C SER A 459 -5.81 5.15 0.21
N VAL A 460 -6.18 4.89 1.47
CA VAL A 460 -5.59 5.60 2.62
C VAL A 460 -4.12 5.17 2.83
N ASN A 461 -3.77 3.91 2.55
CA ASN A 461 -2.36 3.45 2.53
C ASN A 461 -1.52 4.29 1.56
N ILE A 462 -2.00 4.45 0.31
CA ILE A 462 -1.30 5.23 -0.71
C ILE A 462 -1.22 6.71 -0.29
N LEU A 463 -2.32 7.28 0.22
CA LEU A 463 -2.33 8.65 0.72
C LEU A 463 -1.28 8.88 1.81
N ALA A 464 -1.23 8.00 2.83
CA ALA A 464 -0.28 8.11 3.92
C ALA A 464 1.17 7.97 3.43
N ALA A 465 1.44 7.07 2.49
CA ALA A 465 2.75 6.94 1.85
C ALA A 465 3.17 8.22 1.12
N MET A 466 2.26 8.80 0.33
CA MET A 466 2.52 10.04 -0.41
C MET A 466 2.75 11.22 0.53
N VAL A 467 1.91 11.38 1.56
CA VAL A 467 2.05 12.42 2.57
C VAL A 467 3.36 12.25 3.33
N GLY A 468 3.69 11.01 3.75
CA GLY A 468 4.94 10.70 4.43
C GLY A 468 6.17 11.00 3.61
N SER A 469 6.19 10.58 2.35
CA SER A 469 7.29 10.91 1.43
C SER A 469 7.43 12.42 1.23
N THR A 470 6.31 13.14 1.11
CA THR A 470 6.32 14.60 0.99
C THR A 470 6.88 15.27 2.25
N LEU A 471 6.46 14.84 3.44
CA LEU A 471 6.90 15.44 4.71
C LEU A 471 8.37 15.10 5.04
N VAL A 472 8.81 13.87 4.73
CA VAL A 472 10.23 13.51 4.87
C VAL A 472 11.07 14.36 3.93
N ALA A 473 10.67 14.51 2.66
CA ALA A 473 11.36 15.37 1.71
C ALA A 473 11.39 16.83 2.17
N LEU A 474 10.27 17.37 2.66
CA LEU A 474 10.19 18.71 3.24
C LEU A 474 11.20 18.87 4.39
N SER A 475 11.30 17.87 5.27
CA SER A 475 12.25 17.90 6.39
C SER A 475 13.72 17.82 5.93
N GLU A 476 13.98 17.39 4.70
CA GLU A 476 15.30 17.22 4.10
C GLU A 476 15.69 18.32 3.10
N GLY A 477 14.83 19.30 2.85
CA GLY A 477 15.11 20.32 1.82
C GLY A 477 14.91 19.78 0.40
N MET A 478 14.16 18.69 0.23
CA MET A 478 14.12 17.85 -0.97
C MET A 478 12.84 18.01 -1.77
N ILE A 479 12.25 19.20 -1.73
CA ILE A 479 11.13 19.56 -2.61
C ILE A 479 11.60 20.66 -3.56
N GLY A 480 11.42 20.43 -4.86
CA GLY A 480 11.78 21.36 -5.93
C GLY A 480 11.06 22.70 -5.80
N VAL A 481 11.77 23.77 -6.17
CA VAL A 481 11.34 25.17 -5.95
C VAL A 481 10.27 25.64 -6.94
N ASP A 482 10.17 24.94 -8.06
CA ASP A 482 9.22 25.15 -9.15
C ASP A 482 7.83 24.57 -8.83
N THR A 483 7.69 23.87 -7.70
CA THR A 483 6.41 23.31 -7.27
C THR A 483 5.45 24.39 -6.76
N ASP A 484 4.17 24.24 -7.09
CA ASP A 484 3.10 25.11 -6.59
C ASP A 484 2.52 24.64 -5.24
N ILE A 485 2.91 23.45 -4.75
CA ILE A 485 2.50 22.93 -3.43
C ILE A 485 3.13 23.71 -2.27
N LEU A 486 4.23 24.44 -2.54
CA LEU A 486 4.90 25.32 -1.57
C LEU A 486 4.53 26.79 -1.80
N SER A 487 4.66 27.61 -0.76
CA SER A 487 4.70 29.08 -0.91
C SER A 487 6.09 29.52 -1.38
N LYS A 488 6.21 30.71 -1.99
CA LYS A 488 7.52 31.27 -2.40
C LYS A 488 8.51 31.32 -1.22
N LYS A 489 8.03 31.67 -0.03
CA LYS A 489 8.83 31.69 1.21
C LYS A 489 9.26 30.28 1.65
N ALA A 490 8.37 29.30 1.55
CA ALA A 490 8.68 27.91 1.86
C ALA A 490 9.68 27.31 0.85
N ALA A 491 9.56 27.62 -0.44
CA ALA A 491 10.50 27.21 -1.47
C ALA A 491 11.92 27.76 -1.21
N LYS A 492 12.05 29.06 -0.89
CA LYS A 492 13.35 29.64 -0.47
C LYS A 492 13.93 28.95 0.77
N HIS A 493 13.08 28.64 1.75
CA HIS A 493 13.50 27.92 2.94
C HIS A 493 13.98 26.50 2.62
N GLN A 494 13.36 25.81 1.66
CA GLN A 494 13.80 24.49 1.19
C GLN A 494 15.20 24.54 0.56
N ILE A 495 15.48 25.52 -0.29
CA ILE A 495 16.83 25.70 -0.89
C ILE A 495 17.86 25.84 0.22
N LYS A 496 17.63 26.78 1.13
CA LYS A 496 18.53 27.07 2.25
C LYS A 496 18.75 25.84 3.13
N LEU A 497 17.68 25.09 3.43
CA LEU A 497 17.76 23.86 4.21
C LEU A 497 18.58 22.80 3.47
N ASN A 498 18.36 22.64 2.17
CA ASN A 498 19.10 21.68 1.34
C ASN A 498 20.59 22.03 1.29
N GLU A 499 20.94 23.29 1.03
CA GLU A 499 22.32 23.79 1.04
C GLU A 499 23.01 23.54 2.38
N LEU A 500 22.36 23.87 3.50
CA LEU A 500 22.88 23.61 4.84
C LEU A 500 23.10 22.11 5.09
N LYS A 501 22.19 21.26 4.64
CA LYS A 501 22.32 19.81 4.78
C LYS A 501 23.43 19.26 3.89
N THR A 502 23.54 19.74 2.66
CA THR A 502 24.60 19.33 1.72
C THR A 502 25.95 19.71 2.30
N LEU A 503 26.07 20.95 2.79
CA LEU A 503 27.27 21.44 3.43
C LEU A 503 27.67 20.59 4.65
N LYS A 504 26.69 20.20 5.49
CA LYS A 504 26.95 19.30 6.62
C LYS A 504 27.39 17.91 6.16
N ASP A 505 26.71 17.34 5.16
CA ASP A 505 27.04 16.01 4.64
C ASP A 505 28.47 15.99 4.01
N THR A 506 28.88 17.08 3.36
CA THR A 506 30.25 17.30 2.86
C THR A 506 31.27 17.39 4.01
N PHE A 507 30.98 18.20 5.03
CA PHE A 507 31.81 18.31 6.22
C PHE A 507 32.01 16.95 6.91
N ASP A 508 30.93 16.21 7.13
CA ASP A 508 30.98 14.87 7.75
C ASP A 508 31.78 13.87 6.88
N GLN A 509 31.82 14.08 5.55
CA GLN A 509 32.65 13.28 4.65
C GLN A 509 34.12 13.62 4.76
N GLU A 510 34.48 14.90 4.62
CA GLU A 510 35.87 15.36 4.75
C GLU A 510 36.46 14.97 6.11
N TYR A 511 35.70 15.19 7.18
CA TYR A 511 36.13 14.84 8.53
C TYR A 511 36.31 13.33 8.73
N ARG A 512 35.45 12.50 8.12
CA ARG A 512 35.59 11.04 8.18
C ARG A 512 36.79 10.54 7.38
N VAL A 513 37.09 11.13 6.23
CA VAL A 513 38.29 10.79 5.43
C VAL A 513 39.54 11.09 6.26
N LEU A 514 39.64 12.29 6.84
CA LEU A 514 40.74 12.64 7.73
C LEU A 514 40.88 11.68 8.91
N LYS A 515 39.76 11.25 9.51
CA LYS A 515 39.77 10.28 10.62
C LYS A 515 40.31 8.91 10.17
N VAL A 516 39.92 8.45 8.99
CA VAL A 516 40.41 7.18 8.42
C VAL A 516 41.90 7.29 8.09
N GLU A 517 42.34 8.38 7.46
CA GLU A 517 43.75 8.61 7.15
C GLU A 517 44.62 8.63 8.42
N PHE A 518 44.12 9.24 9.50
CA PHE A 518 44.80 9.22 10.80
C PHE A 518 44.85 7.81 11.41
N GLN A 519 43.75 7.04 11.32
CA GLN A 519 43.69 5.66 11.79
C GLN A 519 44.61 4.72 11.00
N GLU A 520 44.73 4.93 9.69
CA GLU A 520 45.63 4.22 8.78
C GLU A 520 47.07 4.74 8.84
N GLN A 521 47.38 5.66 9.77
CA GLN A 521 48.71 6.27 9.96
C GLN A 521 49.27 6.98 8.71
N LYS A 522 48.40 7.39 7.77
CA LYS A 522 48.79 8.16 6.57
C LYS A 522 49.12 9.62 6.89
N ILE A 523 48.57 10.15 7.98
CA ILE A 523 48.82 11.50 8.48
C ILE A 523 49.15 11.45 9.98
N ASP A 524 50.03 12.33 10.45
CA ASP A 524 50.37 12.42 11.86
C ASP A 524 49.29 13.17 12.69
N LYS A 525 49.44 13.14 14.01
CA LYS A 525 48.49 13.78 14.94
C LYS A 525 48.41 15.30 14.75
N ARG A 526 49.51 15.98 14.39
CA ARG A 526 49.51 17.44 14.18
C ARG A 526 48.77 17.80 12.89
N ALA A 527 49.09 17.12 11.79
CA ALA A 527 48.43 17.26 10.50
C ALA A 527 46.92 16.97 10.58
N PHE A 528 46.52 15.94 11.35
CA PHE A 528 45.11 15.65 11.59
C PHE A 528 44.39 16.79 12.34
N ILE A 529 45.01 17.34 13.39
CA ILE A 529 44.42 18.44 14.18
C ILE A 529 44.27 19.70 13.32
N GLU A 530 45.29 20.06 12.55
CA GLU A 530 45.30 21.23 11.68
C GLU A 530 44.26 21.12 10.56
N SER A 531 44.28 20.01 9.82
CA SER A 531 43.30 19.75 8.75
C SER A 531 41.87 19.71 9.27
N SER A 532 41.66 19.09 10.44
CA SER A 532 40.36 19.08 11.12
C SER A 532 39.88 20.48 11.49
N LYS A 533 40.78 21.36 11.92
CA LYS A 533 40.46 22.75 12.27
C LYS A 533 40.09 23.55 11.03
N THR A 534 40.81 23.36 9.93
CA THR A 534 40.51 24.00 8.63
C THR A 534 39.15 23.58 8.10
N VAL A 535 38.85 22.27 8.06
CA VAL A 535 37.56 21.73 7.61
C VAL A 535 36.41 22.28 8.48
N LYS A 536 36.58 22.32 9.81
CA LYS A 536 35.59 22.92 10.73
C LYS A 536 35.40 24.42 10.51
N THR A 537 36.46 25.15 10.21
CA THR A 537 36.42 26.62 9.98
C THR A 537 35.70 26.93 8.67
N ASN A 538 36.06 26.24 7.59
CA ASN A 538 35.41 26.35 6.28
C ASN A 538 33.91 26.04 6.37
N TYR A 539 33.55 24.97 7.10
CA TYR A 539 32.15 24.63 7.35
C TYR A 539 31.41 25.78 8.06
N LYS A 540 31.97 26.33 9.14
CA LYS A 540 31.34 27.43 9.89
C LYS A 540 31.17 28.69 9.06
N GLN A 541 32.17 29.06 8.26
CA GLN A 541 32.11 30.24 7.38
C GLN A 541 31.00 30.09 6.33
N LYS A 542 31.01 29.00 5.56
CA LYS A 542 29.97 28.71 4.56
C LYS A 542 28.57 28.60 5.18
N GLN A 543 28.48 28.03 6.40
CA GLN A 543 27.22 27.95 7.11
C GLN A 543 26.66 29.34 7.46
N GLN A 544 27.52 30.28 7.86
CA GLN A 544 27.12 31.67 8.14
C GLN A 544 26.68 32.40 6.86
N GLU A 545 27.36 32.19 5.73
CA GLU A 545 26.99 32.76 4.43
C GLU A 545 25.59 32.30 3.99
N ILE A 546 25.33 30.99 4.04
CA ILE A 546 24.00 30.44 3.71
C ILE A 546 22.94 30.99 4.67
N LYS A 547 23.25 31.13 5.96
CA LYS A 547 22.33 31.72 6.95
C LYS A 547 22.02 33.19 6.68
N LYS A 548 22.95 33.97 6.12
CA LYS A 548 22.77 35.39 5.78
C LYS A 548 21.98 35.62 4.48
N THR A 549 21.91 34.62 3.61
CA THR A 549 21.16 34.69 2.35
C THR A 549 19.64 34.74 2.63
N LYS A 550 18.96 35.76 2.08
CA LYS A 550 17.56 36.18 2.38
C LYS A 550 16.47 35.44 1.57
#